data_AF-A0A7X3MHV8-F1
#
_entry.id   AF-A0A7X3MHV8-F1
#
_cell.length_a   1.000
_cell.length_b   1.000
_cell.length_c   1.000
_cell.angle_alpha   90.00
_cell.angle_beta   90.00
_cell.angle_gamma   90.00
#
_symmetry.space_group_name_H-M   'P 1'
#
loop_
_entity.id
_entity.type
_entity.pdbx_description
1 polymer ?
#
loop_
_entity_poly.entity_id
_entity_poly.type
_entity_poly.pdbx_seq_one_letter_code
_entity_poly.pdbx_strand_id
1 'polypeptide(L)'
;MKRENNKLYALTLLISAPAWIALLAAKGRGSVGINWPTAILGAVWIPALALVALLALTGVLVLLHEATKRIHEWKRRRKVARTLWESMEGLTLNNIGPIYGIRRQPGEKNRSYKRRILRAARTLDTVNVQNAPTPATGQKLDAIAKKHGLRRYPHETDEQLQNRIREAVLKNLEGGRKNGRV
;
A
#
# COMPACT_ATOMS: atom_id res chain seq x y z
N MET A 1 17.17 21.23 12.39
CA MET A 1 15.88 21.37 13.12
C MET A 1 15.99 21.20 14.66
N LYS A 2 17.18 21.35 15.30
CA LYS A 2 17.34 21.15 16.76
C LYS A 2 17.19 22.45 17.59
N ARG A 3 17.08 23.61 16.92
CA ARG A 3 17.17 24.95 17.55
C ARG A 3 15.82 25.55 17.92
N GLU A 4 14.71 25.07 17.36
CA GLU A 4 13.36 25.64 17.56
C GLU A 4 12.66 25.07 18.79
N ASN A 5 12.86 23.78 19.07
CA ASN A 5 12.25 23.13 20.23
C ASN A 5 12.74 23.73 21.56
N ASN A 6 14.01 24.14 21.64
CA ASN A 6 14.59 24.74 22.84
C ASN A 6 13.94 26.09 23.20
N LYS A 7 13.45 26.84 22.21
CA LYS A 7 12.78 28.13 22.43
C LYS A 7 11.38 27.94 23.04
N LEU A 8 10.66 26.89 22.63
CA LEU A 8 9.36 26.53 23.19
C LEU A 8 9.49 26.03 24.63
N TYR A 9 10.52 25.25 24.94
CA TYR A 9 10.82 24.86 26.33
C TYR A 9 11.23 26.04 27.21
N ALA A 10 12.03 26.96 26.67
CA ALA A 10 12.41 28.17 27.39
C ALA A 10 11.20 29.06 27.69
N LEU A 11 10.30 29.28 26.71
CA LEU A 11 9.08 30.09 26.89
C LEU A 11 8.09 29.47 27.88
N THR A 12 7.91 28.15 27.84
CA THR A 12 7.03 27.44 28.79
C THR A 12 7.58 27.46 30.22
N LEU A 13 8.90 27.33 30.39
CA LEU A 13 9.56 27.54 31.69
C LEU A 13 9.41 28.99 32.19
N LEU A 14 9.55 29.98 31.30
CA LEU A 14 9.46 31.40 31.63
C LEU A 14 8.05 31.82 32.08
N ILE A 15 7.01 31.17 31.56
CA ILE A 15 5.61 31.45 31.94
C ILE A 15 5.19 30.64 33.19
N SER A 16 5.67 29.41 33.35
CA SER A 16 5.26 28.57 34.48
C SER A 16 5.92 28.98 35.81
N ALA A 17 7.18 29.42 35.80
CA ALA A 17 7.90 29.82 37.00
C ALA A 17 7.22 30.97 37.79
N PRO A 18 6.80 32.10 37.17
CA PRO A 18 6.13 33.17 37.89
C PRO A 18 4.72 32.77 38.39
N ALA A 19 4.04 31.86 37.70
CA ALA A 19 2.73 31.35 38.15
C ALA A 19 2.83 30.56 39.47
N TRP A 20 3.88 29.75 39.64
CA TRP A 20 4.15 29.05 40.89
C TRP A 20 4.57 29.98 42.02
N ILE A 21 5.36 31.01 41.72
CA ILE A 21 5.78 32.02 42.70
C ILE A 21 4.58 32.84 43.18
N ALA A 22 3.66 33.21 42.28
CA ALA A 22 2.42 33.91 42.62
C ALA A 22 1.48 33.04 43.48
N LEU A 23 1.39 31.73 43.21
CA LEU A 23 0.59 30.79 44.00
C LEU A 23 1.13 30.62 45.42
N LEU A 24 2.47 30.56 45.57
CA LEU A 24 3.15 30.50 46.86
C LEU A 24 2.99 31.82 47.65
N ALA A 25 3.09 32.98 46.98
CA ALA A 25 2.86 34.28 47.60
C ALA A 25 1.40 34.50 48.02
N ALA A 26 0.43 34.04 47.22
CA ALA A 26 -1.00 34.09 47.55
C ALA A 26 -1.35 33.18 48.75
N LYS A 27 -0.67 32.04 48.88
CA LYS A 27 -0.78 31.19 50.07
C LYS A 27 -0.14 31.82 51.31
N GLY A 28 1.00 32.50 51.16
CA GLY A 28 1.62 33.30 52.22
C GLY A 28 0.73 34.43 52.76
N ARG A 29 -0.23 34.92 51.95
CA ARG A 29 -1.28 35.87 52.36
C ARG A 29 -2.50 35.25 53.04
N GLY A 30 -2.53 33.93 53.26
CA GLY A 30 -3.60 33.28 54.03
C GLY A 30 -4.92 33.05 53.28
N SER A 31 -4.92 33.12 51.94
CA SER A 31 -6.17 33.02 51.14
C SER A 31 -6.66 31.57 50.93
N VAL A 32 -5.91 30.55 51.37
CA VAL A 32 -6.22 29.13 51.10
C VAL A 32 -6.07 28.28 52.38
N GLY A 33 -7.18 27.77 52.91
CA GLY A 33 -7.28 26.94 54.13
C GLY A 33 -6.78 25.49 53.97
N ILE A 34 -5.67 25.28 53.26
CA ILE A 34 -5.06 23.95 53.09
C ILE A 34 -3.92 23.81 54.11
N ASN A 35 -3.99 22.77 54.96
CA ASN A 35 -2.96 22.44 55.96
C ASN A 35 -1.54 22.49 55.36
N TRP A 36 -0.61 23.13 56.07
CA TRP A 36 0.77 23.35 55.64
C TRP A 36 1.50 22.07 55.17
N PRO A 37 1.36 20.91 55.83
CA PRO A 37 1.99 19.66 55.38
C PRO A 37 1.49 19.21 53.99
N THR A 38 0.17 19.29 53.76
CA THR A 38 -0.44 18.94 52.46
C THR A 38 -0.06 19.93 51.37
N ALA A 39 0.18 21.19 51.74
CA ALA A 39 0.70 22.20 50.82
C ALA A 39 2.09 21.86 50.30
N ILE A 40 3.00 21.49 51.20
CA ILE A 40 4.39 21.16 50.88
C ILE A 40 4.43 19.84 50.10
N LEU A 41 3.64 18.85 50.50
CA LEU A 41 3.50 17.60 49.75
C LEU A 41 2.99 17.89 48.32
N GLY A 42 1.92 18.67 48.17
CA GLY A 42 1.43 19.06 46.85
C GLY A 42 2.46 19.83 46.02
N ALA A 43 3.18 20.77 46.63
CA ALA A 43 4.18 21.59 45.94
C ALA A 43 5.38 20.79 45.42
N VAL A 44 5.71 19.65 46.03
CA VAL A 44 6.82 18.79 45.57
C VAL A 44 6.31 17.74 44.57
N TRP A 45 5.16 17.13 44.83
CA TRP A 45 4.64 16.02 44.02
C TRP A 45 3.94 16.48 42.73
N ILE A 46 3.28 17.65 42.73
CA ILE A 46 2.60 18.17 41.54
C ILE A 46 3.62 18.52 40.43
N PRO A 47 4.74 19.20 40.69
CA PRO A 47 5.77 19.41 39.67
C PRO A 47 6.46 18.11 39.24
N ALA A 48 6.67 17.17 40.17
CA ALA A 48 7.26 15.87 39.84
C ALA A 48 6.37 15.06 38.89
N LEU A 49 5.07 14.99 39.15
CA LEU A 49 4.09 14.35 38.27
C LEU A 49 3.97 15.09 36.94
N ALA A 50 4.00 16.42 36.95
CA ALA A 50 3.97 17.22 35.73
C ALA A 50 5.21 16.96 34.85
N LEU A 51 6.40 16.82 35.45
CA LEU A 51 7.64 16.49 34.74
C LEU A 51 7.55 15.09 34.11
N VAL A 52 7.08 14.09 34.85
CA VAL A 52 6.89 12.72 34.33
C VAL A 52 5.88 12.73 33.17
N ALA A 53 4.77 13.44 33.30
CA ALA A 53 3.78 13.58 32.25
C ALA A 53 4.37 14.26 31.00
N LEU A 54 5.19 15.31 31.16
CA LEU A 54 5.86 15.99 30.06
C LEU A 54 6.87 15.08 29.33
N LEU A 55 7.63 14.29 30.08
CA LEU A 55 8.57 13.31 29.53
C LEU A 55 7.83 12.17 28.78
N ALA A 56 6.70 11.70 29.31
CA ALA A 56 5.86 10.73 28.62
C ALA A 56 5.27 11.31 27.31
N LEU A 57 4.75 12.53 27.35
CA LEU A 57 4.17 13.22 26.18
C LEU A 57 5.22 13.43 25.09
N THR A 58 6.44 13.84 25.46
CA THR A 58 7.56 14.00 24.53
C THR A 58 7.99 12.66 23.93
N GLY A 59 8.06 11.58 24.71
CA GLY A 59 8.32 10.23 24.21
C GLY A 59 7.29 9.77 23.17
N VAL A 60 5.99 10.00 23.45
CA VAL A 60 4.89 9.70 22.52
C VAL A 60 5.01 10.51 21.22
N LEU A 61 5.34 11.81 21.31
CA LEU A 61 5.58 12.64 20.12
C LEU A 61 6.74 12.14 19.26
N VAL A 62 7.84 11.70 19.86
CA VAL A 62 9.00 11.15 19.14
C VAL A 62 8.61 9.88 18.39
N LEU A 63 7.85 8.98 19.04
CA LEU A 63 7.35 7.76 18.41
C LEU A 63 6.39 8.07 17.25
N LEU A 64 5.49 9.03 17.41
CA LEU A 64 4.62 9.50 16.32
C LEU A 64 5.43 10.08 15.16
N HIS A 65 6.46 10.87 15.45
CA HIS A 65 7.31 11.47 14.42
C HIS A 65 8.05 10.40 13.60
N GLU A 66 8.56 9.36 14.24
CA GLU A 66 9.21 8.24 13.54
C GLU A 66 8.21 7.42 12.71
N ALA A 67 7.00 7.20 13.23
CA ALA A 67 5.92 6.53 12.51
C ALA A 67 5.45 7.34 11.28
N THR A 68 5.33 8.67 11.42
CA THR A 68 4.96 9.54 10.29
C THR A 68 6.03 9.56 9.21
N LYS A 69 7.32 9.54 9.55
CA LYS A 69 8.41 9.37 8.57
C LYS A 69 8.26 8.09 7.75
N ARG A 70 8.04 6.95 8.44
CA ARG A 70 7.81 5.65 7.78
C ARG A 70 6.65 5.74 6.78
N ILE A 71 5.54 6.38 7.16
CA ILE A 71 4.36 6.53 6.28
C ILE A 71 4.68 7.37 5.04
N HIS A 72 5.46 8.44 5.17
CA HIS A 72 5.85 9.28 4.03
C HIS A 72 6.73 8.54 3.03
N GLU A 73 7.69 7.73 3.51
CA GLU A 73 8.52 6.89 2.65
C GLU A 73 7.68 5.82 1.93
N TRP A 74 6.74 5.18 2.64
CA TRP A 74 5.79 4.24 2.06
C TRP A 74 4.92 4.87 0.97
N LYS A 75 4.46 6.12 1.16
CA LYS A 75 3.70 6.85 0.12
C LYS A 75 4.54 7.11 -1.14
N ARG A 76 5.82 7.46 -1.00
CA ARG A 76 6.72 7.63 -2.17
C ARG A 76 6.90 6.31 -2.92
N ARG A 77 7.19 5.22 -2.21
CA ARG A 77 7.35 3.88 -2.81
C ARG A 77 6.08 3.42 -3.52
N ARG A 78 4.90 3.66 -2.94
CA ARG A 78 3.61 3.35 -3.59
C ARG A 78 3.39 4.12 -4.90
N LYS A 79 3.80 5.39 -4.97
CA LYS A 79 3.64 6.18 -6.21
C LYS A 79 4.51 5.61 -7.33
N VAL A 80 5.77 5.27 -7.02
CA VAL A 80 6.69 4.63 -7.99
C VAL A 80 6.19 3.24 -8.40
N ALA A 81 5.73 2.42 -7.46
CA ALA A 81 5.16 1.12 -7.79
C ALA A 81 3.91 1.24 -8.67
N ARG A 82 3.06 2.25 -8.44
CA ARG A 82 1.87 2.50 -9.25
C ARG A 82 2.23 2.95 -10.67
N THR A 83 3.21 3.85 -10.82
CA THR A 83 3.67 4.26 -12.16
C THR A 83 4.35 3.10 -12.90
N LEU A 84 5.16 2.30 -12.21
CA LEU A 84 5.76 1.10 -12.79
C LEU A 84 4.69 0.09 -13.22
N TRP A 85 3.67 -0.14 -12.39
CA TRP A 85 2.56 -1.02 -12.71
C TRP A 85 1.78 -0.55 -13.95
N GLU A 86 1.50 0.75 -14.05
CA GLU A 86 0.83 1.34 -15.22
C GLU A 86 1.66 1.19 -16.50
N SER A 87 2.99 1.35 -16.41
CA SER A 87 3.90 1.12 -17.53
C SER A 87 3.96 -0.35 -17.95
N MET A 88 4.06 -1.27 -16.97
CA MET A 88 4.05 -2.72 -17.21
C MET A 88 2.72 -3.19 -17.82
N GLU A 89 1.59 -2.65 -17.35
CA GLU A 89 0.27 -2.94 -17.91
C GLU A 89 0.16 -2.43 -19.35
N GLY A 90 0.71 -1.24 -19.65
CA GLY A 90 0.78 -0.71 -21.01
C GLY A 90 1.58 -1.60 -21.98
N LEU A 91 2.75 -2.09 -21.54
CA LEU A 91 3.60 -3.02 -22.31
C LEU A 91 2.90 -4.37 -22.52
N THR A 92 2.32 -4.92 -21.46
CA THR A 92 1.59 -6.20 -21.50
C THR A 92 0.41 -6.13 -22.47
N LEU A 93 -0.39 -5.06 -22.40
CA LEU A 93 -1.51 -4.86 -23.32
C LEU A 93 -1.04 -4.69 -24.76
N ASN A 94 0.09 -4.03 -24.99
CA ASN A 94 0.64 -3.85 -26.34
C ASN A 94 1.09 -5.17 -26.96
N ASN A 95 1.58 -6.10 -26.15
CA ASN A 95 1.95 -7.45 -26.59
C ASN A 95 0.73 -8.37 -26.80
N ILE A 96 -0.30 -8.24 -25.96
CA ILE A 96 -1.49 -9.11 -26.02
C ILE A 96 -2.51 -8.64 -27.06
N GLY A 97 -2.69 -7.33 -27.25
CA GLY A 97 -3.70 -6.80 -28.16
C GLY A 97 -3.66 -7.40 -29.58
N PRO A 98 -2.47 -7.52 -30.21
CA PRO A 98 -2.32 -8.17 -31.51
C PRO A 98 -2.80 -9.62 -31.56
N ILE A 99 -2.73 -10.37 -30.45
CA ILE A 99 -3.22 -11.77 -30.35
C ILE A 99 -4.72 -11.84 -30.63
N TYR A 100 -5.46 -10.79 -30.25
CA TYR A 100 -6.89 -10.67 -30.47
C TYR A 100 -7.23 -9.73 -31.64
N GLY A 101 -6.25 -9.40 -32.50
CA GLY A 101 -6.45 -8.55 -33.67
C GLY A 101 -6.68 -7.06 -33.37
N ILE A 102 -6.43 -6.61 -32.14
CA ILE A 102 -6.64 -5.21 -31.73
C ILE A 102 -5.29 -4.51 -31.62
N ARG A 103 -5.13 -3.40 -32.35
CA ARG A 103 -3.99 -2.49 -32.19
C ARG A 103 -4.34 -1.29 -31.31
N ARG A 104 -3.34 -0.81 -30.58
CA ARG A 104 -3.44 0.37 -29.74
C ARG A 104 -3.62 1.62 -30.60
N GLN A 105 -4.60 2.44 -30.26
CA GLN A 105 -4.78 3.73 -30.93
C GLN A 105 -3.87 4.80 -30.30
N PRO A 106 -3.34 5.76 -31.08
CA PRO A 106 -2.54 6.85 -30.56
C PRO A 106 -3.35 7.68 -29.56
N GLY A 107 -2.79 7.93 -28.37
CA GLY A 107 -3.48 8.64 -27.28
C GLY A 107 -4.46 7.80 -26.45
N GLU A 108 -4.64 6.50 -26.75
CA GLU A 108 -5.59 5.66 -26.00
C GLU A 108 -5.08 5.30 -24.59
N LYS A 109 -5.93 5.54 -23.58
CA LYS A 109 -5.70 5.16 -22.18
C LYS A 109 -5.64 3.64 -22.04
N ASN A 110 -4.70 3.12 -21.25
CA ASN A 110 -4.51 1.67 -21.00
C ASN A 110 -5.83 0.96 -20.61
N ARG A 111 -6.68 1.61 -19.81
CA ARG A 111 -7.97 1.06 -19.37
C ARG A 111 -8.96 0.82 -20.53
N SER A 112 -9.00 1.73 -21.51
CA SER A 112 -9.86 1.58 -22.70
C SER A 112 -9.36 0.43 -23.57
N TYR A 113 -8.05 0.42 -23.83
CA TYR A 113 -7.41 -0.60 -24.63
C TYR A 113 -7.60 -2.01 -24.03
N LYS A 114 -7.43 -2.15 -22.70
CA LYS A 114 -7.74 -3.37 -21.95
C LYS A 114 -9.18 -3.83 -22.12
N ARG A 115 -10.16 -2.92 -22.03
CA ARG A 115 -11.58 -3.27 -22.21
C ARG A 115 -11.85 -3.79 -23.61
N ARG A 116 -11.23 -3.21 -24.65
CA ARG A 116 -11.36 -3.67 -26.03
C ARG A 116 -10.76 -5.06 -26.21
N ILE A 117 -9.56 -5.29 -25.69
CA ILE A 117 -8.91 -6.61 -25.70
C ILE A 117 -9.78 -7.65 -25.00
N LEU A 118 -10.34 -7.33 -23.83
CA LEU A 118 -11.23 -8.24 -23.11
C LEU A 118 -12.55 -8.52 -23.86
N ARG A 119 -13.09 -7.53 -24.58
CA ARG A 119 -14.28 -7.73 -25.42
C ARG A 119 -13.95 -8.66 -26.59
N ALA A 120 -12.85 -8.43 -27.30
CA ALA A 120 -12.43 -9.31 -28.39
C ALA A 120 -12.11 -10.72 -27.90
N ALA A 121 -11.47 -10.84 -26.73
CA ALA A 121 -11.21 -12.13 -26.10
C ALA A 121 -12.53 -12.86 -25.81
N ARG A 122 -13.54 -12.19 -25.24
CA ARG A 122 -14.86 -12.80 -25.00
C ARG A 122 -15.61 -13.13 -26.28
N THR A 123 -15.54 -12.27 -27.30
CA THR A 123 -16.21 -12.57 -28.57
C THR A 123 -15.53 -13.71 -29.28
N LEU A 124 -14.20 -13.82 -29.24
CA LEU A 124 -13.49 -14.99 -29.74
C LEU A 124 -13.84 -16.23 -28.90
N ASP A 125 -13.98 -16.12 -27.60
CA ASP A 125 -14.45 -17.23 -26.74
C ASP A 125 -15.87 -17.71 -27.11
N THR A 126 -16.77 -16.78 -27.50
CA THR A 126 -18.16 -17.11 -27.90
C THR A 126 -18.32 -17.48 -29.38
N VAL A 127 -17.42 -17.04 -30.26
CA VAL A 127 -17.53 -17.22 -31.73
C VAL A 127 -16.60 -18.33 -32.23
N ASN A 128 -15.71 -18.84 -31.39
CA ASN A 128 -14.74 -19.87 -31.78
C ASN A 128 -15.25 -21.33 -31.64
N VAL A 129 -16.53 -21.57 -31.92
CA VAL A 129 -17.00 -22.92 -32.31
C VAL A 129 -16.88 -23.12 -33.83
N GLN A 130 -16.74 -22.06 -34.63
CA GLN A 130 -16.75 -22.20 -36.09
C GLN A 130 -15.59 -21.56 -36.87
N ASN A 131 -14.82 -20.60 -36.34
CA ASN A 131 -13.78 -19.89 -37.12
C ASN A 131 -12.44 -19.72 -36.36
N ALA A 132 -11.87 -20.80 -35.86
CA ALA A 132 -10.53 -20.78 -35.25
C ALA A 132 -9.46 -20.54 -36.33
N PRO A 133 -8.51 -19.60 -36.13
CA PRO A 133 -7.27 -19.65 -36.89
C PRO A 133 -6.63 -21.01 -36.67
N THR A 134 -6.01 -21.55 -37.73
CA THR A 134 -5.48 -22.92 -37.78
C THR A 134 -4.75 -23.27 -36.48
N PRO A 135 -5.16 -24.35 -35.78
CA PRO A 135 -4.55 -24.75 -34.52
C PRO A 135 -3.03 -24.89 -34.67
N ALA A 136 -2.26 -24.43 -33.66
CA ALA A 136 -0.82 -24.62 -33.67
C ALA A 136 -0.51 -26.13 -33.57
N THR A 137 0.14 -26.68 -34.59
CA THR A 137 0.48 -28.12 -34.70
C THR A 137 1.98 -28.35 -34.44
N GLY A 138 2.34 -29.49 -33.86
CA GLY A 138 3.73 -29.92 -33.70
C GLY A 138 4.57 -29.06 -32.74
N GLN A 139 5.78 -28.68 -33.15
CA GLN A 139 6.78 -28.05 -32.27
C GLN A 139 6.32 -26.73 -31.64
N LYS A 140 5.46 -25.96 -32.34
CA LYS A 140 4.91 -24.72 -31.79
C LYS A 140 3.95 -24.99 -30.63
N LEU A 141 3.19 -26.08 -30.71
CA LEU A 141 2.29 -26.54 -29.66
C LEU A 141 3.09 -26.99 -28.43
N ASP A 142 4.17 -27.72 -28.65
CA ASP A 142 5.05 -28.22 -27.58
C ASP A 142 5.74 -27.07 -26.83
N ALA A 143 6.11 -26.00 -27.54
CA ALA A 143 6.66 -24.79 -26.92
C ALA A 143 5.63 -24.05 -26.05
N ILE A 144 4.36 -24.03 -26.47
CA ILE A 144 3.26 -23.45 -25.70
C ILE A 144 2.97 -24.32 -24.47
N ALA A 145 2.91 -25.65 -24.63
CA ALA A 145 2.75 -26.59 -23.53
C ALA A 145 3.82 -26.37 -22.46
N LYS A 146 5.09 -26.28 -22.86
CA LYS A 146 6.23 -26.09 -21.95
C LYS A 146 6.12 -24.78 -21.15
N LYS A 147 5.61 -23.70 -21.73
CA LYS A 147 5.38 -22.42 -21.02
C LYS A 147 4.33 -22.53 -19.93
N HIS A 148 3.36 -23.42 -20.09
CA HIS A 148 2.34 -23.72 -19.09
C HIS A 148 2.70 -24.89 -18.17
N GLY A 149 3.96 -25.36 -18.21
CA GLY A 149 4.44 -26.46 -17.39
C GLY A 149 3.97 -27.85 -17.85
N LEU A 150 3.39 -27.95 -19.04
CA LEU A 150 2.90 -29.21 -19.62
C LEU A 150 3.96 -29.81 -20.54
N ARG A 151 4.10 -31.14 -20.50
CA ARG A 151 4.89 -31.93 -21.45
C ARG A 151 3.95 -32.81 -22.26
N ARG A 152 4.30 -33.01 -23.53
CA ARG A 152 3.60 -33.91 -24.45
C ARG A 152 3.86 -35.36 -24.05
N TYR A 153 2.81 -36.17 -24.01
CA TYR A 153 2.95 -37.62 -23.78
C TYR A 153 3.29 -38.38 -25.09
N PRO A 154 3.93 -39.55 -25.01
CA PRO A 154 4.42 -40.31 -26.18
C PRO A 154 3.33 -40.70 -27.20
N HIS A 155 2.06 -40.76 -26.79
CA HIS A 155 0.92 -41.17 -27.61
C HIS A 155 -0.19 -40.11 -27.70
N GLU A 156 0.14 -38.85 -27.40
CA GLU A 156 -0.85 -37.76 -27.33
C GLU A 156 -1.00 -37.03 -28.66
N THR A 157 -2.22 -37.01 -29.19
CA THR A 157 -2.56 -36.25 -30.40
C THR A 157 -2.52 -34.74 -30.14
N ASP A 158 -2.23 -33.96 -31.19
CA ASP A 158 -2.16 -32.50 -31.12
C ASP A 158 -3.45 -31.88 -30.54
N GLU A 159 -4.61 -32.47 -30.81
CA GLU A 159 -5.89 -32.04 -30.27
C GLU A 159 -6.02 -32.26 -28.75
N GLN A 160 -5.54 -33.41 -28.26
CA GLN A 160 -5.53 -33.72 -26.83
C GLN A 160 -4.61 -32.78 -26.05
N LEU A 161 -3.43 -32.50 -26.61
CA LEU A 161 -2.47 -31.55 -26.02
C LEU A 161 -3.05 -30.13 -26.03
N GLN A 162 -3.75 -29.72 -27.09
CA GLN A 162 -4.42 -28.42 -27.15
C GLN A 162 -5.52 -28.26 -26.10
N ASN A 163 -6.37 -29.27 -25.92
CA ASN A 163 -7.46 -29.22 -24.94
C ASN A 163 -6.91 -29.11 -23.51
N ARG A 164 -5.83 -29.83 -23.19
CA ARG A 164 -5.17 -29.72 -21.88
C ARG A 164 -4.54 -28.35 -21.62
N ILE A 165 -3.93 -27.75 -22.65
CA ILE A 165 -3.40 -26.38 -22.54
C ILE A 165 -4.56 -25.41 -22.28
N ARG A 166 -5.69 -25.55 -22.97
CA ARG A 166 -6.89 -24.72 -22.76
C ARG A 166 -7.41 -24.85 -21.33
N GLU A 167 -7.55 -26.06 -20.82
CA GLU A 167 -7.98 -26.32 -19.44
C GLU A 167 -7.02 -25.73 -18.40
N ALA A 168 -5.70 -25.89 -18.60
CA ALA A 168 -4.70 -25.34 -17.70
C ALA A 168 -4.72 -23.80 -17.67
N VAL A 169 -5.00 -23.16 -18.81
CA VAL A 169 -5.16 -21.70 -18.90
C VAL A 169 -6.43 -21.26 -18.18
N LEU A 170 -7.57 -21.92 -18.42
CA LEU A 170 -8.84 -21.62 -17.74
C LEU A 170 -8.73 -21.76 -16.22
N LYS A 171 -8.12 -22.85 -15.73
CA LYS A 171 -7.94 -23.09 -14.30
C LYS A 171 -7.06 -22.04 -13.62
N ASN A 172 -6.00 -21.58 -14.29
CA ASN A 172 -5.15 -20.49 -13.78
C ASN A 172 -5.90 -19.14 -13.74
N LEU A 173 -6.78 -18.88 -14.72
CA LEU A 173 -7.61 -17.67 -14.73
C LEU A 173 -8.68 -17.70 -13.63
N GLU A 174 -9.29 -18.86 -13.36
CA GLU A 174 -10.25 -19.03 -12.27
C GLU A 174 -9.60 -19.02 -10.88
N GLY A 175 -8.44 -19.68 -10.73
CA GLY A 175 -7.66 -19.68 -9.49
C GLY A 175 -7.12 -18.30 -9.13
N GLY A 176 -6.64 -17.54 -10.12
CA GLY A 176 -6.23 -16.14 -9.95
C GLY A 176 -7.40 -15.22 -9.57
N ARG A 177 -8.61 -15.53 -10.02
CA ARG A 177 -9.84 -14.78 -9.66
C ARG A 177 -10.26 -14.98 -8.21
N LYS A 178 -9.98 -16.14 -7.60
CA LYS A 178 -10.24 -16.39 -6.18
C LYS A 178 -9.20 -15.76 -5.26
N ASN A 179 -7.92 -15.74 -5.66
CA ASN A 179 -6.83 -15.17 -4.86
C ASN A 179 -6.68 -13.64 -4.99
N GLY A 180 -7.42 -12.99 -5.90
CA GLY A 180 -7.42 -11.54 -6.11
C GLY A 180 -8.51 -10.77 -5.35
N ARG A 181 -9.22 -11.39 -4.41
CA ARG A 181 -10.16 -10.71 -3.50
C ARG A 181 -9.56 -10.62 -2.10
N VAL A 182 -8.68 -9.64 -1.91
CA VAL A 182 -8.46 -8.91 -0.63
C VAL A 182 -8.11 -7.47 -0.99
#